data_AF-A0A962LWL8-F1
#
_entry.id   AF-A0A962LWL8-F1
#
_cell.length_a   1.000
_cell.length_b   1.000
_cell.length_c   1.000
_cell.angle_alpha   90.00
_cell.angle_beta   90.00
_cell.angle_gamma   90.00
#
_symmetry.space_group_name_H-M   'P 1'
#
loop_
_entity.id
_entity.type
_entity.pdbx_description
1 polymer ?
#
loop_
_entity_poly.entity_id
_entity_poly.type
_entity_poly.pdbx_seq_one_letter_code
_entity_poly.pdbx_strand_id
1 'polypeptide(L)'
;MNWLDDVGQYFSRAGESQLPQPQMNMFISERHKLLYSPVAKCACTTLKHLMVDLSGAEHRDIILKFGVHPVTANFNTGVLLKDYAPEAANKVLSSDDYYKFSVIREPVSRTISAYSEKFLVNRTLPGNVLHTIDLIRSVRGRSAVDTYEGISFREFVDYLLASDPADLDPHWSSQHYQLASAVRYNDIFCVEQLDQLAARLTQRTGQAISLGKHNTSLRHDHVYDTSPGRYVDKLPSELDDVGILAPGDFMDPELVSRLQDYFCEDMALYDAARKGLSDFVPQQSGMRLGHQPVSTSPVTDMPAIARSLTLYSKGFFAVNASGHGVLQILIVNSKSRPLALHSNGPCYLACRLRDLSGNLLAPIQYHTLAIDTLQGNSQAWETLSLFVPPELGNTPSSVTVSMQIGDSFLIEDLSPLHVTCAQPIRIQ
;
A
#
# COMPACT_ATOMS: atom_id res chain seq x y z
N MET A 1 -8.55 20.12 -16.43
CA MET A 1 -7.24 20.68 -16.05
C MET A 1 -6.51 19.59 -15.30
N ASN A 2 -5.30 19.23 -15.74
CA ASN A 2 -4.53 18.15 -15.13
C ASN A 2 -3.74 18.74 -13.96
N TRP A 3 -4.17 18.47 -12.72
CA TRP A 3 -3.53 19.03 -11.51
C TRP A 3 -2.03 18.74 -11.43
N LEU A 4 -1.58 17.66 -12.09
CA LEU A 4 -0.18 17.30 -12.19
C LEU A 4 0.65 18.32 -12.97
N ASP A 5 0.09 18.91 -14.02
CA ASP A 5 0.76 19.92 -14.84
C ASP A 5 0.77 21.28 -14.11
N ASP A 6 -0.29 21.57 -13.34
CA ASP A 6 -0.37 22.77 -12.52
C ASP A 6 0.66 22.74 -11.38
N VAL A 7 0.82 21.60 -10.70
CA VAL A 7 1.81 21.43 -9.62
C VAL A 7 3.23 21.27 -10.18
N GLY A 8 3.38 20.64 -11.35
CA GLY A 8 4.68 20.39 -12.01
C GLY A 8 5.41 21.65 -12.47
N GLN A 9 4.76 22.81 -12.46
CA GLN A 9 5.41 24.11 -12.69
C GLN A 9 6.24 24.57 -11.49
N TYR A 10 5.93 24.06 -10.29
CA TYR A 10 6.56 24.47 -9.02
C TYR A 10 7.53 23.42 -8.49
N PHE A 11 7.30 22.14 -8.80
CA PHE A 11 8.10 21.04 -8.27
C PHE A 11 8.51 20.04 -9.35
N SER A 12 9.70 19.48 -9.21
CA SER A 12 10.14 18.34 -10.02
C SER A 12 9.40 17.06 -9.61
N ARG A 13 9.22 16.13 -10.55
CA ARG A 13 8.62 14.82 -10.26
C ARG A 13 9.49 14.01 -9.31
N ALA A 14 8.85 13.36 -8.35
CA ALA A 14 9.52 12.41 -7.48
C ALA A 14 9.93 11.19 -8.31
N GLY A 15 11.20 10.78 -8.20
CA GLY A 15 11.69 9.50 -8.70
C GLY A 15 11.52 8.40 -7.66
N GLU A 16 12.02 7.20 -7.97
CA GLU A 16 12.12 6.13 -6.97
C GLU A 16 13.06 6.56 -5.83
N SER A 17 12.62 6.36 -4.59
CA SER A 17 13.45 6.65 -3.42
C SER A 17 14.44 5.52 -3.17
N GLN A 18 15.69 5.88 -2.86
CA GLN A 18 16.72 4.93 -2.41
C GLN A 18 16.69 4.72 -0.90
N LEU A 19 15.87 5.47 -0.17
CA LEU A 19 15.71 5.31 1.28
C LEU A 19 14.68 4.22 1.58
N PRO A 20 14.94 3.36 2.59
CA PRO A 20 13.94 2.41 3.04
C PRO A 20 12.76 3.10 3.74
N GLN A 21 11.67 2.34 3.90
CA GLN A 21 10.61 2.70 4.85
C GLN A 21 11.10 2.43 6.29
N PRO A 22 10.72 3.27 7.27
CA PRO A 22 9.86 4.46 7.15
C PRO A 22 10.58 5.75 6.73
N GLN A 23 11.91 5.73 6.60
CA GLN A 23 12.74 6.93 6.43
C GLN A 23 12.32 7.77 5.22
N MET A 24 11.99 7.14 4.09
CA MET A 24 11.54 7.85 2.89
C MET A 24 10.27 8.69 3.09
N ASN A 25 9.44 8.33 4.06
CA ASN A 25 8.16 8.98 4.36
C ASN A 25 8.23 9.97 5.54
N MET A 26 9.41 10.15 6.16
CA MET A 26 9.55 11.09 7.26
C MET A 26 9.52 12.54 6.74
N PHE A 27 8.71 13.36 7.41
CA PHE A 27 8.64 14.79 7.15
C PHE A 27 9.79 15.51 7.85
N ILE A 28 10.39 16.47 7.16
CA ILE A 28 11.53 17.24 7.64
C ILE A 28 11.21 18.73 7.71
N SER A 29 11.64 19.35 8.81
CA SER A 29 11.83 20.80 8.89
C SER A 29 13.29 21.08 9.16
N GLU A 30 14.00 21.49 8.11
CA GLU A 30 15.40 21.89 8.20
C GLU A 30 15.59 23.12 9.10
N ARG A 31 14.65 24.07 9.00
CA ARG A 31 14.64 25.32 9.77
C ARG A 31 14.61 25.08 11.29
N HIS A 32 13.82 24.10 11.73
CA HIS A 32 13.62 23.82 13.16
C HIS A 32 14.29 22.53 13.63
N LYS A 33 15.04 21.86 12.74
CA LYS A 33 15.68 20.56 12.99
C LYS A 33 14.68 19.55 13.57
N LEU A 34 13.59 19.35 12.83
CA LEU A 34 12.54 18.39 13.18
C LEU A 34 12.47 17.27 12.14
N LEU A 35 12.23 16.06 12.63
CA LEU A 35 11.89 14.90 11.83
C LEU A 35 10.64 14.22 12.42
N TYR A 36 9.61 14.07 11.59
CA TYR A 36 8.37 13.43 11.99
C TYR A 36 8.14 12.16 11.16
N SER A 37 8.03 11.02 11.83
CA SER A 37 7.66 9.75 11.18
C SER A 37 6.14 9.54 11.26
N PRO A 38 5.41 9.62 10.13
CA PRO A 38 3.96 9.53 10.13
C PRO A 38 3.46 8.09 10.28
N VAL A 39 2.57 7.86 11.24
CA VAL A 39 1.80 6.62 11.36
C VAL A 39 0.35 6.88 10.98
N ALA A 40 -0.20 6.08 10.07
CA ALA A 40 -1.57 6.27 9.62
C ALA A 40 -2.57 6.17 10.76
N LYS A 41 -3.66 6.96 10.69
CA LYS A 41 -4.75 7.04 11.67
C LYS A 41 -4.34 7.58 13.07
N CYS A 42 -3.14 8.15 13.20
CA CYS A 42 -2.62 8.72 14.45
C CYS A 42 -2.47 10.26 14.36
N ALA A 43 -3.54 10.95 13.95
CA ALA A 43 -3.54 12.39 13.65
C ALA A 43 -2.53 12.81 12.55
N CYS A 44 -2.14 11.87 11.68
CA CYS A 44 -1.08 12.07 10.71
C CYS A 44 -1.37 13.20 9.71
N THR A 45 -2.61 13.40 9.26
CA THR A 45 -2.93 14.50 8.33
C THR A 45 -2.64 15.86 8.96
N THR A 46 -3.12 16.08 10.19
CA THR A 46 -2.85 17.32 10.94
C THR A 46 -1.35 17.58 11.11
N LEU A 47 -0.60 16.54 11.48
CA LEU A 47 0.84 16.65 11.70
C LEU A 47 1.63 16.86 10.39
N LYS A 48 1.21 16.24 9.28
CA LYS A 48 1.81 16.48 7.97
C LYS A 48 1.61 17.93 7.53
N HIS A 49 0.42 18.50 7.73
CA HIS A 49 0.16 19.91 7.47
C HIS A 49 1.05 20.82 8.34
N LEU A 50 1.13 20.55 9.65
CA LEU A 50 2.03 21.29 10.54
C LEU A 50 3.49 21.20 10.08
N MET A 51 3.96 20.03 9.67
CA MET A 51 5.34 19.87 9.19
C MET A 51 5.61 20.64 7.89
N VAL A 52 4.63 20.74 6.98
CA VAL A 52 4.73 21.61 5.80
C VAL A 52 4.76 23.09 6.20
N ASP A 53 3.98 23.51 7.19
CA ASP A 53 4.03 24.89 7.70
C ASP A 53 5.38 25.21 8.37
N LEU A 54 5.94 24.25 9.11
CA LEU A 54 7.23 24.41 9.79
C LEU A 54 8.44 24.20 8.87
N SER A 55 8.29 23.58 7.70
CA SER A 55 9.44 23.24 6.83
C SER A 55 10.10 24.48 6.22
N GLY A 56 9.33 25.54 5.99
CA GLY A 56 9.76 26.71 5.23
C GLY A 56 9.83 26.45 3.73
N ALA A 57 9.11 25.45 3.21
CA ALA A 57 9.05 25.15 1.78
C ALA A 57 8.59 26.37 0.95
N GLU A 58 9.31 26.66 -0.14
CA GLU A 58 9.12 27.84 -0.99
C GLU A 58 7.69 27.96 -1.54
N HIS A 59 7.13 26.84 -2.01
CA HIS A 59 5.77 26.76 -2.56
C HIS A 59 4.80 26.02 -1.63
N ARG A 60 4.92 26.29 -0.33
CA ARG A 60 4.06 25.72 0.74
C ARG A 60 2.56 25.82 0.42
N ASP A 61 2.11 26.97 -0.07
CA ASP A 61 0.70 27.24 -0.39
C ASP A 61 0.18 26.30 -1.49
N ILE A 62 1.03 25.94 -2.47
CA ILE A 62 0.72 24.97 -3.51
C ILE A 62 0.57 23.56 -2.92
N ILE A 63 1.47 23.15 -2.02
CA ILE A 63 1.38 21.85 -1.33
C ILE A 63 0.05 21.74 -0.57
N LEU A 64 -0.32 22.79 0.17
CA LEU A 64 -1.56 22.80 0.96
C LEU A 64 -2.81 22.86 0.08
N LYS A 65 -2.79 23.66 -1.00
CA LYS A 65 -3.91 23.83 -1.93
C LYS A 65 -4.29 22.54 -2.66
N PHE A 66 -3.31 21.80 -3.14
CA PHE A 66 -3.54 20.55 -3.90
C PHE A 66 -3.52 19.29 -3.02
N GLY A 67 -3.28 19.46 -1.72
CA GLY A 67 -3.28 18.39 -0.72
C GLY A 67 -1.89 17.82 -0.47
N VAL A 68 -1.50 17.76 0.81
CA VAL A 68 -0.15 17.33 1.21
C VAL A 68 0.17 15.92 0.72
N HIS A 69 -0.78 14.98 0.81
CA HIS A 69 -0.55 13.58 0.43
C HIS A 69 -0.28 13.39 -1.07
N PRO A 70 -1.17 13.79 -2.00
CA PRO A 70 -0.92 13.60 -3.42
C PRO A 70 0.30 14.39 -3.91
N VAL A 71 0.56 15.59 -3.39
CA VAL A 71 1.71 16.41 -3.81
C VAL A 71 3.03 15.76 -3.36
N THR A 72 3.18 15.43 -2.07
CA THR A 72 4.44 14.85 -1.54
C THR A 72 4.73 13.44 -2.07
N ALA A 73 3.70 12.69 -2.48
CA ALA A 73 3.87 11.39 -3.13
C ALA A 73 4.39 11.50 -4.57
N ASN A 74 4.04 12.57 -5.30
CA ASN A 74 4.31 12.69 -6.74
C ASN A 74 5.45 13.67 -7.08
N PHE A 75 5.86 14.53 -6.14
CA PHE A 75 6.80 15.62 -6.39
C PHE A 75 7.89 15.72 -5.31
N ASN A 76 9.05 16.25 -5.68
CA ASN A 76 10.12 16.60 -4.75
C ASN A 76 9.83 18.00 -4.18
N THR A 77 9.24 18.01 -2.99
CA THR A 77 8.75 19.21 -2.31
C THR A 77 9.76 19.83 -1.34
N GLY A 78 10.81 19.05 -0.99
CA GLY A 78 11.76 19.39 0.06
C GLY A 78 11.21 19.17 1.48
N VAL A 79 9.99 18.65 1.63
CA VAL A 79 9.38 18.41 2.95
C VAL A 79 9.48 16.97 3.41
N LEU A 80 9.95 16.05 2.55
CA LEU A 80 10.22 14.66 2.88
C LEU A 80 11.70 14.33 2.78
N LEU A 81 12.20 13.43 3.62
CA LEU A 81 13.58 12.95 3.53
C LEU A 81 13.93 12.35 2.17
N LYS A 82 12.99 11.68 1.49
CA LYS A 82 13.21 11.13 0.14
C LYS A 82 13.51 12.18 -0.92
N ASP A 83 13.20 13.44 -0.66
CA ASP A 83 13.44 14.54 -1.60
C ASP A 83 14.93 14.99 -1.57
N TYR A 84 15.72 14.44 -0.65
CA TYR A 84 17.15 14.72 -0.48
C TYR A 84 18.01 13.57 -1.01
N ALA A 85 19.23 13.89 -1.41
CA ALA A 85 20.23 12.86 -1.75
C ALA A 85 20.46 11.91 -0.56
N PRO A 86 20.67 10.60 -0.78
CA PRO A 86 20.80 9.61 0.29
C PRO A 86 21.85 9.99 1.35
N GLU A 87 22.97 10.57 0.96
CA GLU A 87 24.03 11.01 1.87
C GLU A 87 23.57 12.15 2.77
N ALA A 88 22.77 13.08 2.24
CA ALA A 88 22.21 14.18 3.02
C ALA A 88 21.14 13.64 3.99
N ALA A 89 20.23 12.80 3.51
CA ALA A 89 19.21 12.18 4.36
C ALA A 89 19.84 11.36 5.50
N ASN A 90 20.88 10.58 5.23
CA ASN A 90 21.60 9.80 6.25
C ASN A 90 22.32 10.68 7.30
N LYS A 91 22.80 11.86 6.91
CA LYS A 91 23.34 12.84 7.87
C LYS A 91 22.27 13.38 8.80
N VAL A 92 21.08 13.68 8.27
CA VAL A 92 19.93 14.12 9.09
C VAL A 92 19.50 13.00 10.05
N LEU A 93 19.38 11.77 9.54
CA LEU A 93 18.96 10.61 10.32
C LEU A 93 19.95 10.25 11.44
N SER A 94 21.25 10.46 11.24
CA SER A 94 22.29 10.19 12.25
C SER A 94 22.60 11.38 13.18
N SER A 95 22.17 12.60 12.83
CA SER A 95 22.41 13.79 13.65
C SER A 95 21.54 13.82 14.91
N ASP A 96 22.15 14.25 16.02
CA ASP A 96 21.46 14.52 17.30
C ASP A 96 20.83 15.93 17.36
N ASP A 97 21.10 16.77 16.37
CA ASP A 97 20.49 18.12 16.28
C ASP A 97 19.00 18.03 15.93
N TYR A 98 18.62 16.98 15.19
CA TYR A 98 17.23 16.76 14.78
C TYR A 98 16.44 16.07 15.87
N TYR A 99 15.35 16.71 16.26
CA TYR A 99 14.34 16.10 17.10
C TYR A 99 13.41 15.23 16.28
N LYS A 100 13.53 13.92 16.51
CA LYS A 100 12.82 12.86 15.82
C LYS A 100 11.67 12.40 16.68
N PHE A 101 10.44 12.48 16.16
CA PHE A 101 9.26 12.06 16.90
C PHE A 101 8.25 11.33 16.02
N SER A 102 7.35 10.61 16.67
CA SER A 102 6.17 10.03 16.04
C SER A 102 4.96 10.11 16.97
N VAL A 103 3.79 9.88 16.41
CA VAL A 103 2.53 9.81 17.14
C VAL A 103 1.83 8.50 16.80
N ILE A 104 1.45 7.75 17.83
CA ILE A 104 0.76 6.46 17.75
C ILE A 104 -0.59 6.53 18.44
N ARG A 105 -1.41 5.50 18.25
CA ARG A 105 -2.73 5.36 18.85
C ARG A 105 -2.91 3.98 19.47
N GLU A 106 -3.80 3.86 20.45
CA GLU A 106 -4.22 2.57 20.96
C GLU A 106 -4.64 1.65 19.79
N PRO A 107 -4.04 0.45 19.64
CA PRO A 107 -4.18 -0.40 18.45
C PRO A 107 -5.61 -0.75 18.07
N VAL A 108 -6.47 -1.13 19.02
CA VAL A 108 -7.87 -1.51 18.74
C VAL A 108 -8.65 -0.30 18.21
N SER A 109 -8.51 0.84 18.89
CA SER A 109 -9.11 2.11 18.50
C SER A 109 -8.61 2.60 17.14
N ARG A 110 -7.35 2.31 16.80
CA ARG A 110 -6.76 2.61 15.49
C ARG A 110 -7.39 1.74 14.40
N THR A 111 -7.54 0.44 14.64
CA THR A 111 -8.21 -0.50 13.73
C THR A 111 -9.66 -0.08 13.44
N ILE A 112 -10.43 0.27 14.48
CA ILE A 112 -11.81 0.78 14.32
C ILE A 112 -11.83 2.09 13.51
N SER A 113 -10.87 2.98 13.74
CA SER A 113 -10.76 4.24 12.97
C SER A 113 -10.39 4.01 11.50
N ALA A 114 -9.57 3.01 11.20
CA ALA A 114 -9.28 2.59 9.83
C ALA A 114 -10.55 2.04 9.16
N TYR A 115 -11.22 1.08 9.82
CA TYR A 115 -12.46 0.49 9.33
C TYR A 115 -13.55 1.54 9.06
N SER A 116 -13.83 2.39 10.05
CA SER A 116 -14.88 3.41 9.95
C SER A 116 -14.67 4.36 8.77
N GLU A 117 -13.43 4.79 8.54
CA GLU A 117 -13.16 5.72 7.43
C GLU A 117 -13.15 5.00 6.07
N LYS A 118 -12.49 3.85 5.97
CA LYS A 118 -12.25 3.16 4.69
C LYS A 118 -13.42 2.31 4.22
N PHE A 119 -14.20 1.73 5.14
CA PHE A 119 -15.25 0.76 4.83
C PHE A 119 -16.66 1.26 5.14
N LEU A 120 -16.82 2.32 5.94
CA LEU A 120 -18.14 2.89 6.25
C LEU A 120 -18.34 4.26 5.60
N VAL A 121 -17.63 5.28 6.09
CA VAL A 121 -17.90 6.70 5.78
C VAL A 121 -17.48 7.08 4.36
N ASN A 122 -16.27 6.68 3.94
CA ASN A 122 -15.69 7.10 2.67
C ASN A 122 -15.43 5.89 1.74
N ARG A 123 -16.25 4.84 1.85
CA ARG A 123 -16.01 3.53 1.20
C ARG A 123 -16.03 3.54 -0.33
N THR A 124 -16.71 4.53 -0.92
CA THR A 124 -16.81 4.71 -2.37
C THR A 124 -15.83 5.74 -2.93
N LEU A 125 -15.07 6.45 -2.07
CA LEU A 125 -14.08 7.41 -2.55
C LEU A 125 -12.96 6.66 -3.29
N PRO A 126 -12.57 7.07 -4.52
CA PRO A 126 -11.58 6.34 -5.30
C PRO A 126 -10.27 6.07 -4.57
N GLY A 127 -9.78 7.04 -3.78
CA GLY A 127 -8.57 6.86 -2.97
C GLY A 127 -8.71 5.77 -1.90
N ASN A 128 -9.90 5.59 -1.34
CA ASN A 128 -10.16 4.54 -0.35
C ASN A 128 -10.37 3.17 -1.00
N VAL A 129 -11.02 3.14 -2.16
CA VAL A 129 -11.17 1.91 -2.95
C VAL A 129 -9.81 1.29 -3.28
N LEU A 130 -8.79 2.10 -3.59
CA LEU A 130 -7.43 1.59 -3.83
C LEU A 130 -6.84 0.83 -2.64
N HIS A 131 -7.24 1.17 -1.40
CA HIS A 131 -6.77 0.47 -0.21
C HIS A 131 -7.61 -0.77 0.11
N THR A 132 -8.92 -0.74 -0.18
CA THR A 132 -9.85 -1.79 0.30
C THR A 132 -10.14 -2.86 -0.73
N ILE A 133 -9.95 -2.60 -2.02
CA ILE A 133 -10.45 -3.48 -3.09
C ILE A 133 -9.88 -4.90 -3.03
N ASP A 134 -8.57 -5.04 -2.80
CA ASP A 134 -7.92 -6.36 -2.77
C ASP A 134 -8.32 -7.15 -1.52
N LEU A 135 -8.47 -6.46 -0.38
CA LEU A 135 -8.97 -7.04 0.85
C LEU A 135 -10.41 -7.53 0.68
N ILE A 136 -11.31 -6.69 0.14
CA ILE A 136 -12.71 -7.08 -0.11
C ILE A 136 -12.78 -8.24 -1.10
N ARG A 137 -11.94 -8.23 -2.15
CA ARG A 137 -11.84 -9.32 -3.12
C ARG A 137 -11.47 -10.65 -2.46
N SER A 138 -10.48 -10.61 -1.57
CA SER A 138 -10.02 -11.77 -0.81
C SER A 138 -11.13 -12.33 0.08
N VAL A 139 -11.79 -11.48 0.87
CA VAL A 139 -12.87 -11.90 1.78
C VAL A 139 -14.10 -12.41 1.01
N ARG A 140 -14.47 -11.77 -0.10
CA ARG A 140 -15.66 -12.15 -0.88
C ARG A 140 -15.43 -13.33 -1.83
N GLY A 141 -14.18 -13.68 -2.12
CA GLY A 141 -13.83 -14.81 -3.00
C GLY A 141 -14.28 -14.65 -4.46
N ARG A 142 -14.48 -13.41 -4.93
CA ARG A 142 -14.96 -13.11 -6.30
C ARG A 142 -14.24 -11.91 -6.89
N SER A 143 -13.94 -11.96 -8.19
CA SER A 143 -13.17 -10.91 -8.89
C SER A 143 -13.92 -9.58 -9.01
N ALA A 144 -15.24 -9.63 -9.24
CA ALA A 144 -16.12 -8.48 -9.23
C ALA A 144 -16.46 -8.07 -7.80
N VAL A 145 -15.99 -6.89 -7.39
CA VAL A 145 -16.15 -6.37 -6.04
C VAL A 145 -17.15 -5.22 -6.03
N ASP A 146 -18.11 -5.28 -5.12
CA ASP A 146 -18.99 -4.17 -4.77
C ASP A 146 -18.46 -3.49 -3.49
N THR A 147 -17.89 -2.29 -3.63
CA THR A 147 -17.37 -1.52 -2.49
C THR A 147 -18.48 -0.89 -1.65
N TYR A 148 -19.71 -0.85 -2.15
CA TYR A 148 -20.88 -0.42 -1.39
C TYR A 148 -21.33 -1.51 -0.42
N GLU A 149 -21.34 -2.78 -0.87
CA GLU A 149 -21.54 -3.96 -0.02
C GLU A 149 -20.40 -4.06 1.01
N GLY A 150 -19.15 -3.96 0.57
CA GLY A 150 -17.97 -3.97 1.44
C GLY A 150 -17.87 -5.25 2.29
N ILE A 151 -17.36 -5.09 3.52
CA ILE A 151 -17.22 -6.18 4.51
C ILE A 151 -17.56 -5.69 5.92
N SER A 152 -18.04 -6.59 6.76
CA SER A 152 -18.30 -6.34 8.18
C SER A 152 -17.00 -6.11 8.95
N PHE A 153 -17.09 -5.59 10.18
CA PHE A 153 -15.92 -5.39 11.03
C PHE A 153 -15.29 -6.72 11.44
N ARG A 154 -16.10 -7.75 11.71
CA ARG A 154 -15.60 -9.10 12.02
C ARG A 154 -14.81 -9.68 10.86
N GLU A 155 -15.36 -9.64 9.64
CA GLU A 155 -14.65 -10.08 8.43
C GLU A 155 -13.33 -9.31 8.22
N PHE A 156 -13.33 -8.01 8.50
CA PHE A 156 -12.11 -7.19 8.44
C PHE A 156 -11.08 -7.67 9.46
N VAL A 157 -11.47 -7.87 10.72
CA VAL A 157 -10.57 -8.37 11.77
C VAL A 157 -10.04 -9.77 11.44
N ASP A 158 -10.90 -10.69 11.02
CA ASP A 158 -10.50 -12.05 10.64
C ASP A 158 -9.48 -12.03 9.49
N TYR A 159 -9.65 -11.15 8.50
CA TYR A 159 -8.67 -10.93 7.45
C TYR A 159 -7.32 -10.46 8.00
N LEU A 160 -7.30 -9.47 8.91
CA LEU A 160 -6.05 -8.97 9.50
C LEU A 160 -5.29 -10.08 10.21
N LEU A 161 -6.00 -10.87 11.02
CA LEU A 161 -5.44 -11.94 11.82
C LEU A 161 -4.91 -13.11 10.97
N ALA A 162 -5.44 -13.30 9.77
CA ALA A 162 -5.01 -14.34 8.83
C ALA A 162 -3.92 -13.89 7.84
N SER A 163 -3.61 -12.59 7.78
CA SER A 163 -2.67 -12.01 6.83
C SER A 163 -1.25 -11.95 7.38
N ASP A 164 -0.25 -12.08 6.50
CA ASP A 164 1.12 -11.71 6.85
C ASP A 164 1.14 -10.20 7.15
N PRO A 165 1.60 -9.77 8.33
CA PRO A 165 1.68 -8.36 8.67
C PRO A 165 2.47 -7.50 7.67
N ALA A 166 3.42 -8.09 6.93
CA ALA A 166 4.19 -7.39 5.90
C ALA A 166 3.35 -7.01 4.66
N ASP A 167 2.25 -7.73 4.42
CA ASP A 167 1.35 -7.53 3.29
C ASP A 167 0.15 -6.61 3.62
N LEU A 168 0.01 -6.22 4.89
CA LEU A 168 -1.08 -5.36 5.33
C LEU A 168 -0.90 -3.90 4.90
N ASP A 169 -2.01 -3.27 4.51
CA ASP A 169 -2.03 -1.84 4.21
C ASP A 169 -1.57 -0.99 5.42
N PRO A 170 -0.78 0.08 5.21
CA PRO A 170 -0.31 0.95 6.28
C PRO A 170 -1.40 1.56 7.18
N HIS A 171 -2.65 1.64 6.74
CA HIS A 171 -3.75 2.16 7.57
C HIS A 171 -4.12 1.23 8.72
N TRP A 172 -3.84 -0.07 8.62
CA TRP A 172 -4.18 -1.08 9.63
C TRP A 172 -3.05 -2.07 9.94
N SER A 173 -1.88 -1.96 9.31
CA SER A 173 -0.68 -2.71 9.71
C SER A 173 -0.10 -2.21 11.03
N SER A 174 0.73 -3.03 11.68
CA SER A 174 1.37 -2.71 12.97
C SER A 174 2.11 -1.37 12.95
N GLN A 175 1.88 -0.57 13.99
CA GLN A 175 2.57 0.70 14.22
C GLN A 175 4.02 0.47 14.63
N HIS A 176 4.28 -0.56 15.45
CA HIS A 176 5.62 -0.99 15.81
C HIS A 176 6.42 -1.34 14.54
N TYR A 177 5.84 -2.14 13.64
CA TYR A 177 6.42 -2.48 12.35
C TYR A 177 6.65 -1.26 11.45
N GLN A 178 5.67 -0.35 11.37
CA GLN A 178 5.82 0.89 10.59
C GLN A 178 6.94 1.78 11.09
N LEU A 179 7.28 1.74 12.38
CA LEU A 179 8.36 2.53 12.96
C LEU A 179 9.70 1.76 13.01
N ALA A 180 9.67 0.44 12.83
CA ALA A 180 10.80 -0.47 12.92
C ALA A 180 11.93 -0.06 11.97
N SER A 181 13.00 0.47 12.55
CA SER A 181 14.13 1.03 11.82
C SER A 181 15.32 1.29 12.74
N ALA A 182 16.47 1.62 12.16
CA ALA A 182 17.62 2.09 12.93
C ALA A 182 17.46 3.54 13.46
N VAL A 183 16.29 4.17 13.26
CA VAL A 183 16.06 5.55 13.68
C VAL A 183 15.79 5.61 15.18
N ARG A 184 16.59 6.42 15.88
CA ARG A 184 16.37 6.79 17.28
C ARG A 184 15.35 7.92 17.36
N TYR A 185 14.20 7.66 17.98
CA TYR A 185 13.18 8.66 18.26
C TYR A 185 13.45 9.29 19.62
N ASN A 186 13.45 10.62 19.67
CA ASN A 186 13.58 11.36 20.92
C ASN A 186 12.35 11.18 21.81
N ASP A 187 11.15 11.22 21.22
CA ASP A 187 9.89 10.99 21.91
C ASP A 187 8.89 10.31 20.97
N ILE A 188 8.08 9.39 21.50
CA ILE A 188 6.89 8.85 20.84
C ILE A 188 5.67 9.21 21.69
N PHE A 189 4.70 9.89 21.08
CA PHE A 189 3.49 10.34 21.76
C PHE A 189 2.29 9.48 21.39
N CYS A 190 1.33 9.36 22.30
CA CYS A 190 0.00 8.88 21.99
C CYS A 190 -0.89 10.01 21.46
N VAL A 191 -1.95 9.70 20.72
CA VAL A 191 -2.94 10.70 20.24
C VAL A 191 -3.53 11.52 21.40
N GLU A 192 -3.74 10.94 22.57
CA GLU A 192 -4.20 11.68 23.76
C GLU A 192 -3.15 12.65 24.35
N GLN A 193 -1.89 12.58 23.89
CA GLN A 193 -0.78 13.45 24.32
C GLN A 193 -0.45 14.53 23.27
N LEU A 194 -1.33 14.82 22.30
CA LEU A 194 -1.10 15.88 21.30
C LEU A 194 -0.87 17.26 21.93
N ASP A 195 -1.46 17.57 23.09
CA ASP A 195 -1.21 18.83 23.80
C ASP A 195 0.23 18.89 24.34
N GLN A 196 0.79 17.75 24.77
CA GLN A 196 2.19 17.66 25.22
C GLN A 196 3.14 17.80 24.04
N LEU A 197 2.82 17.16 22.90
CA LEU A 197 3.55 17.34 21.66
C LEU A 197 3.53 18.80 21.21
N ALA A 198 2.37 19.47 21.24
CA ALA A 198 2.24 20.88 20.87
C ALA A 198 3.14 21.76 21.75
N ALA A 199 3.12 21.56 23.07
CA ALA A 199 3.99 22.28 24.00
C ALA A 199 5.48 22.06 23.71
N ARG A 200 5.88 20.80 23.45
CA ARG A 200 7.25 20.45 23.07
C ARG A 200 7.67 21.11 21.77
N LEU A 201 6.83 21.08 20.74
CA LEU A 201 7.14 21.71 19.46
C LEU A 201 7.17 23.24 19.58
N THR A 202 6.33 23.85 20.42
CA THR A 202 6.39 25.30 20.70
C THR A 202 7.71 25.67 21.35
N GLN A 203 8.17 24.90 22.33
CA GLN A 203 9.47 25.12 22.96
C GLN A 203 10.61 25.06 21.94
N ARG A 204 10.57 24.11 21.00
CA ARG A 204 11.64 23.92 20.01
C ARG A 204 11.62 24.91 18.86
N THR A 205 10.43 25.28 18.40
CA THR A 205 10.27 26.15 17.22
C THR A 205 10.24 27.63 17.58
N GLY A 206 9.94 27.97 18.84
CA GLY A 206 9.64 29.33 19.28
C GLY A 206 8.29 29.85 18.76
N GLN A 207 7.48 29.00 18.14
CA GLN A 207 6.17 29.35 17.56
C GLN A 207 5.05 28.71 18.37
N ALA A 208 3.95 29.45 18.58
CA ALA A 208 2.77 28.90 19.21
C ALA A 208 2.14 27.83 18.30
N ILE A 209 2.05 26.58 18.78
CA ILE A 209 1.51 25.45 18.05
C ILE A 209 0.23 24.98 18.74
N SER A 210 -0.83 24.85 17.95
CA SER A 210 -2.11 24.33 18.41
C SER A 210 -2.50 23.16 17.52
N LEU A 211 -2.39 21.94 18.06
CA LEU A 211 -2.84 20.73 17.39
C LEU A 211 -4.32 20.53 17.72
N GLY A 212 -5.22 21.04 16.88
CA GLY A 212 -6.65 20.84 17.08
C GLY A 212 -6.99 19.34 17.13
N LYS A 213 -7.97 18.94 17.95
CA LYS A 213 -8.46 17.55 18.06
C LYS A 213 -9.26 17.09 16.82
N HIS A 214 -8.84 17.50 15.62
CA HIS A 214 -9.59 17.38 14.37
C HIS A 214 -9.67 15.96 13.78
N ASN A 215 -9.25 14.92 14.51
CA ASN A 215 -9.30 13.53 14.05
C ASN A 215 -9.84 12.57 15.11
N THR A 216 -10.75 13.01 15.98
CA THR A 216 -11.68 12.06 16.61
C THR A 216 -12.70 11.67 15.53
N SER A 217 -12.36 10.66 14.73
CA SER A 217 -13.27 10.11 13.70
C SER A 217 -14.61 9.68 14.30
N LEU A 218 -14.72 9.59 15.64
CA LEU A 218 -15.95 9.37 16.38
C LEU A 218 -15.85 10.20 17.68
N ARG A 219 -16.85 11.04 17.95
CA ARG A 219 -16.94 11.83 19.19
C ARG A 219 -17.03 10.85 20.37
N HIS A 220 -16.16 11.01 21.37
CA HIS A 220 -16.14 10.21 22.60
C HIS A 220 -17.26 10.59 23.59
N ASP A 221 -18.13 11.54 23.25
CA ASP A 221 -19.01 12.21 24.23
C ASP A 221 -20.42 11.60 24.34
N HIS A 222 -20.64 10.39 23.82
CA HIS A 222 -21.92 9.71 23.96
C HIS A 222 -21.79 8.46 24.82
N VAL A 223 -22.18 8.61 26.09
CA VAL A 223 -22.59 7.50 26.95
C VAL A 223 -23.90 6.95 26.38
N TYR A 224 -23.84 5.80 25.72
CA TYR A 224 -25.02 4.98 25.41
C TYR A 224 -24.77 3.51 25.80
N ASP A 225 -25.59 3.04 26.75
CA ASP A 225 -26.25 1.73 26.84
C ASP A 225 -26.15 0.85 25.55
N THR A 226 -25.88 -0.47 25.52
CA THR A 226 -25.55 -1.47 26.56
C THR A 226 -24.96 -2.78 26.00
N SER A 227 -24.49 -2.82 24.75
CA SER A 227 -23.86 -4.04 24.19
C SER A 227 -22.64 -3.67 23.33
N PRO A 228 -21.42 -3.78 23.88
CA PRO A 228 -20.19 -3.60 23.11
C PRO A 228 -20.20 -4.52 21.89
N GLY A 229 -19.81 -3.99 20.73
CA GLY A 229 -19.72 -4.80 19.51
C GLY A 229 -21.05 -5.12 18.81
N ARG A 230 -22.14 -4.40 19.10
CA ARG A 230 -23.47 -4.67 18.49
C ARG A 230 -23.51 -4.69 16.96
N TYR A 231 -22.54 -4.08 16.27
CA TYR A 231 -22.51 -3.96 14.80
C TYR A 231 -21.34 -4.69 14.14
N VAL A 232 -20.60 -5.54 14.86
CA VAL A 232 -19.42 -6.18 14.29
C VAL A 232 -19.71 -7.12 13.13
N ASP A 233 -20.91 -7.70 13.09
CA ASP A 233 -21.39 -8.62 12.06
C ASP A 233 -22.24 -7.95 10.97
N LYS A 234 -22.48 -6.63 11.09
CA LYS A 234 -23.27 -5.89 10.12
C LYS A 234 -22.42 -5.45 8.93
N LEU A 235 -22.98 -5.59 7.73
CA LEU A 235 -22.37 -5.03 6.52
C LEU A 235 -22.48 -3.50 6.51
N PRO A 236 -21.55 -2.78 5.86
CA PRO A 236 -21.62 -1.34 5.68
C PRO A 236 -22.98 -0.82 5.20
N SER A 237 -23.61 -1.51 4.24
CA SER A 237 -24.92 -1.14 3.70
C SER A 237 -26.06 -1.26 4.73
N GLU A 238 -25.95 -2.14 5.72
CA GLU A 238 -26.92 -2.26 6.81
C GLU A 238 -26.76 -1.14 7.87
N LEU A 239 -25.65 -0.41 7.82
CA LEU A 239 -25.31 0.63 8.81
C LEU A 239 -25.58 2.06 8.29
N ASP A 240 -25.96 2.23 7.02
CA ASP A 240 -26.19 3.55 6.42
C ASP A 240 -27.29 4.35 7.15
N ASP A 241 -28.33 3.68 7.64
CA ASP A 241 -29.48 4.29 8.31
C ASP A 241 -29.34 4.37 9.85
N VAL A 242 -28.26 3.83 10.42
CA VAL A 242 -28.06 3.74 11.88
C VAL A 242 -27.67 5.10 12.50
N GLY A 243 -27.22 6.04 11.67
CA GLY A 243 -26.82 7.38 12.13
C GLY A 243 -25.38 7.41 12.65
N ILE A 244 -25.14 8.08 13.78
CA ILE A 244 -23.78 8.21 14.33
C ILE A 244 -23.36 6.90 14.99
N LEU A 245 -22.38 6.24 14.40
CA LEU A 245 -21.72 5.06 14.96
C LEU A 245 -20.66 5.51 16.00
N ALA A 246 -20.59 4.81 17.12
CA ALA A 246 -19.58 5.03 18.15
C ALA A 246 -18.50 3.94 18.09
N PRO A 247 -17.27 4.17 18.59
CA PRO A 247 -16.25 3.13 18.60
C PRO A 247 -16.72 1.87 19.35
N GLY A 248 -17.46 2.06 20.45
CA GLY A 248 -18.02 0.99 21.28
C GLY A 248 -18.96 0.04 20.52
N ASP A 249 -19.56 0.50 19.41
CA ASP A 249 -20.41 -0.34 18.57
C ASP A 249 -19.64 -1.48 17.89
N PHE A 250 -18.31 -1.37 17.82
CA PHE A 250 -17.39 -2.33 17.22
C PHE A 250 -16.45 -3.00 18.24
N MET A 251 -16.58 -2.66 19.54
CA MET A 251 -15.75 -3.21 20.61
C MET A 251 -16.31 -4.52 21.18
N ASP A 252 -16.49 -5.53 20.34
CA ASP A 252 -16.83 -6.89 20.79
C ASP A 252 -15.68 -7.46 21.65
N PRO A 253 -15.94 -7.97 22.88
CA PRO A 253 -14.88 -8.39 23.79
C PRO A 253 -13.94 -9.46 23.23
N GLU A 254 -14.46 -10.40 22.44
CA GLU A 254 -13.65 -11.46 21.82
C GLU A 254 -12.74 -10.87 20.74
N LEU A 255 -13.29 -10.06 19.83
CA LEU A 255 -12.50 -9.39 18.78
C LEU A 255 -11.47 -8.43 19.36
N VAL A 256 -11.82 -7.69 20.42
CA VAL A 256 -10.89 -6.82 21.14
C VAL A 256 -9.71 -7.61 21.69
N SER A 257 -9.97 -8.74 22.36
CA SER A 257 -8.91 -9.61 22.88
C SER A 257 -8.00 -10.13 21.75
N ARG A 258 -8.59 -10.63 20.65
CA ARG A 258 -7.83 -11.15 19.51
C ARG A 258 -6.96 -10.07 18.86
N LEU A 259 -7.47 -8.85 18.72
CA LEU A 259 -6.72 -7.71 18.21
C LEU A 259 -5.58 -7.30 19.14
N GLN A 260 -5.80 -7.30 20.46
CA GLN A 260 -4.75 -6.99 21.43
C GLN A 260 -3.63 -8.04 21.41
N ASP A 261 -3.98 -9.31 21.26
CA ASP A 261 -2.99 -10.40 21.13
C ASP A 261 -2.18 -10.27 19.84
N TYR A 262 -2.85 -10.01 18.71
CA TYR A 262 -2.18 -9.83 17.42
C TYR A 262 -1.27 -8.60 17.40
N PHE A 263 -1.75 -7.47 17.91
CA PHE A 263 -1.01 -6.22 18.01
C PHE A 263 -0.24 -6.09 19.34
N CYS A 264 0.19 -7.20 19.96
CA CYS A 264 0.81 -7.16 21.29
C CYS A 264 2.05 -6.26 21.38
N GLU A 265 2.84 -6.14 20.29
CA GLU A 265 3.99 -5.24 20.22
C GLU A 265 3.56 -3.77 20.15
N ASP A 266 2.50 -3.47 19.39
CA ASP A 266 1.93 -2.12 19.38
C ASP A 266 1.32 -1.77 20.74
N MET A 267 0.71 -2.74 21.44
CA MET A 267 0.19 -2.55 22.80
C MET A 267 1.34 -2.20 23.76
N ALA A 268 2.44 -2.94 23.71
CA ALA A 268 3.62 -2.66 24.53
C ALA A 268 4.24 -1.29 24.21
N LEU A 269 4.35 -0.95 22.91
CA LEU A 269 4.80 0.36 22.46
C LEU A 269 3.89 1.49 22.96
N TYR A 270 2.57 1.30 22.85
CA TYR A 270 1.57 2.25 23.31
C TYR A 270 1.63 2.47 24.82
N ASP A 271 1.72 1.41 25.62
CA ASP A 271 1.85 1.49 27.07
C ASP A 271 3.14 2.20 27.51
N ALA A 272 4.24 1.99 26.78
CA ALA A 272 5.49 2.67 27.01
C ALA A 272 5.37 4.17 26.65
N ALA A 273 4.82 4.50 25.49
CA ALA A 273 4.61 5.88 25.03
C ALA A 273 3.73 6.70 25.99
N ARG A 274 2.64 6.10 26.50
CA ARG A 274 1.77 6.73 27.51
C ARG A 274 2.52 7.15 28.78
N LYS A 275 3.57 6.41 29.15
CA LYS A 275 4.41 6.68 30.33
C LYS A 275 5.55 7.68 30.05
N GLY A 276 5.67 8.17 28.81
CA GLY A 276 6.73 9.07 28.38
C GLY A 276 7.93 8.30 27.82
N LEU A 277 7.75 7.65 26.67
CA LEU A 277 8.82 6.93 25.98
C LEU A 277 9.74 7.91 25.25
N SER A 278 10.99 7.96 25.70
CA SER A 278 12.05 8.77 25.09
C SER A 278 13.25 7.93 24.66
N ASP A 279 14.03 8.46 23.71
CA ASP A 279 15.27 7.84 23.19
C ASP A 279 15.10 6.37 22.75
N PHE A 280 13.99 6.08 22.07
CA PHE A 280 13.59 4.74 21.67
C PHE A 280 14.04 4.40 20.25
N VAL A 281 14.53 3.17 20.06
CA VAL A 281 14.83 2.59 18.73
C VAL A 281 13.89 1.40 18.53
N PRO A 282 12.84 1.53 17.69
CA PRO A 282 11.94 0.42 17.39
C PRO A 282 12.71 -0.66 16.64
N GLN A 283 12.88 -1.83 17.26
CA GLN A 283 13.57 -2.96 16.65
C GLN A 283 12.61 -3.73 15.72
N GLN A 284 13.14 -4.30 14.64
CA GLN A 284 12.42 -5.36 13.95
C GLN A 284 12.47 -6.60 14.83
N SER A 285 11.46 -6.79 15.68
CA SER A 285 11.17 -8.10 16.21
C SER A 285 10.65 -8.97 15.07
N GLY A 286 11.11 -10.22 15.01
CA GLY A 286 10.52 -11.20 14.12
C GLY A 286 9.07 -11.39 14.56
N MET A 287 8.13 -10.75 13.86
CA MET A 287 6.71 -10.86 14.16
C MET A 287 6.38 -12.34 14.33
N ARG A 288 5.92 -12.72 15.53
CA ARG A 288 5.46 -14.08 15.77
C ARG A 288 4.28 -14.29 14.82
N LEU A 289 4.46 -15.16 13.83
CA LEU A 289 3.36 -15.69 13.02
C LEU A 289 2.30 -16.23 14.00
N GLY A 290 1.28 -15.42 14.24
CA GLY A 290 0.19 -15.75 15.14
C GLY A 290 -0.66 -16.82 14.47
N HIS A 291 -0.59 -18.04 15.04
CA HIS A 291 -1.40 -19.21 14.71
C HIS A 291 -1.17 -19.82 13.31
N GLN A 292 -0.88 -21.12 13.32
CA GLN A 292 -0.92 -21.94 12.12
C GLN A 292 -2.30 -21.81 11.47
N PRO A 293 -2.38 -21.67 10.14
CA PRO A 293 -3.66 -21.70 9.44
C PRO A 293 -4.38 -22.99 9.84
N VAL A 294 -5.63 -22.85 10.27
CA VAL A 294 -6.54 -23.99 10.38
C VAL A 294 -6.56 -24.63 8.99
N SER A 295 -6.07 -25.86 8.95
CA SER A 295 -6.03 -26.76 7.79
C SER A 295 -7.30 -26.63 6.94
N THR A 296 -7.23 -25.85 5.86
CA THR A 296 -7.94 -26.19 4.64
C THR A 296 -7.05 -27.18 3.89
N SER A 297 -7.65 -28.29 3.45
CA SER A 297 -6.96 -29.46 2.94
C SER A 297 -5.92 -29.13 1.84
N PRO A 298 -4.80 -29.86 1.78
CA PRO A 298 -3.64 -29.47 0.99
C PRO A 298 -3.91 -29.62 -0.51
N VAL A 299 -3.70 -28.54 -1.26
CA VAL A 299 -3.32 -28.66 -2.68
C VAL A 299 -1.84 -29.03 -2.67
N THR A 300 -1.58 -30.31 -2.92
CA THR A 300 -0.25 -30.95 -2.87
C THR A 300 0.76 -30.32 -3.83
N ASP A 301 1.97 -30.12 -3.29
CA ASP A 301 3.30 -30.08 -3.91
C ASP A 301 3.57 -29.06 -5.04
N MET A 302 3.98 -27.85 -4.64
CA MET A 302 4.73 -26.90 -5.47
C MET A 302 6.16 -26.74 -4.91
N PRO A 303 7.24 -26.94 -5.70
CA PRO A 303 8.61 -26.75 -5.23
C PRO A 303 8.95 -25.27 -4.95
N ALA A 304 9.87 -25.05 -3.99
CA ALA A 304 10.26 -23.75 -3.40
C ALA A 304 10.78 -22.66 -4.36
N ILE A 305 10.90 -22.94 -5.67
CA ILE A 305 11.32 -21.97 -6.70
C ILE A 305 10.17 -21.00 -7.05
N ALA A 306 8.91 -21.38 -6.79
CA ALA A 306 7.72 -20.61 -7.19
C ALA A 306 7.46 -19.30 -6.42
N ARG A 307 8.27 -18.96 -5.41
CA ARG A 307 8.01 -17.79 -4.54
C ARG A 307 8.60 -16.46 -5.02
N SER A 308 9.24 -16.38 -6.19
CA SER A 308 10.04 -15.19 -6.56
C SER A 308 9.97 -14.71 -8.01
N LEU A 309 8.89 -15.00 -8.76
CA LEU A 309 8.68 -14.37 -10.07
C LEU A 309 7.46 -13.45 -10.02
N THR A 310 7.65 -12.18 -10.40
CA THR A 310 6.56 -11.21 -10.54
C THR A 310 6.64 -10.64 -11.95
N LEU A 311 5.75 -11.07 -12.84
CA LEU A 311 5.70 -10.60 -14.21
C LEU A 311 5.04 -9.22 -14.26
N TYR A 312 5.71 -8.24 -14.87
CA TYR A 312 5.15 -6.90 -15.09
C TYR A 312 4.89 -6.70 -16.58
N SER A 313 3.63 -6.79 -17.01
CA SER A 313 3.30 -6.42 -18.39
C SER A 313 3.18 -4.89 -18.51
N LYS A 314 4.10 -4.26 -19.24
CA LYS A 314 3.92 -2.91 -19.80
C LYS A 314 3.91 -3.05 -21.32
N GLY A 315 2.74 -3.30 -21.89
CA GLY A 315 2.59 -3.49 -23.32
C GLY A 315 1.36 -2.77 -23.85
N PHE A 316 1.53 -2.00 -24.93
CA PHE A 316 0.44 -1.52 -25.78
C PHE A 316 0.15 -2.60 -26.82
N PHE A 317 -1.12 -2.96 -26.98
CA PHE A 317 -1.56 -3.83 -28.08
C PHE A 317 -2.11 -2.95 -29.20
N ALA A 318 -1.40 -2.91 -30.33
CA ALA A 318 -1.87 -2.24 -31.54
C ALA A 318 -2.04 -3.28 -32.65
N VAL A 319 -3.24 -3.37 -33.21
CA VAL A 319 -3.55 -4.23 -34.36
C VAL A 319 -3.44 -3.37 -35.61
N ASN A 320 -2.63 -3.76 -36.58
CA ASN A 320 -2.56 -3.06 -37.86
C ASN A 320 -3.76 -3.41 -38.76
N ALA A 321 -3.95 -2.68 -39.85
CA ALA A 321 -5.09 -2.85 -40.76
C ALA A 321 -5.16 -4.24 -41.44
N SER A 322 -4.09 -5.03 -41.37
CA SER A 322 -4.00 -6.40 -41.88
C SER A 322 -4.30 -7.48 -40.82
N GLY A 323 -4.67 -7.10 -39.59
CA GLY A 323 -5.03 -8.03 -38.51
C GLY A 323 -3.83 -8.52 -37.70
N HIS A 324 -2.63 -8.00 -37.91
CA HIS A 324 -1.45 -8.40 -37.14
C HIS A 324 -1.34 -7.51 -35.90
N GLY A 325 -1.35 -8.12 -34.71
CA GLY A 325 -1.04 -7.47 -33.43
C GLY A 325 0.37 -7.82 -32.97
N VAL A 326 1.02 -6.92 -32.23
CA VAL A 326 2.29 -7.22 -31.54
C VAL A 326 2.09 -6.95 -30.05
N LEU A 327 2.40 -7.93 -29.19
CA LEU A 327 2.26 -7.83 -27.74
C LEU A 327 3.65 -7.92 -27.08
N GLN A 328 4.20 -6.79 -26.67
CA GLN A 328 5.45 -6.77 -25.91
C GLN A 328 5.18 -7.08 -24.42
N ILE A 329 5.80 -8.14 -23.89
CA ILE A 329 5.70 -8.55 -22.49
C ILE A 329 7.08 -8.41 -21.85
N LEU A 330 7.14 -7.69 -20.73
CA LEU A 330 8.36 -7.56 -19.93
C LEU A 330 8.34 -8.58 -18.78
N ILE A 331 9.42 -9.35 -18.63
CA ILE A 331 9.57 -10.34 -17.57
C ILE A 331 10.64 -9.85 -16.60
N VAL A 332 10.28 -9.61 -15.34
CA VAL A 332 11.24 -9.25 -14.28
C VAL A 332 11.02 -10.13 -13.03
N ASN A 333 12.00 -10.15 -12.13
CA ASN A 333 11.86 -10.77 -10.81
C ASN A 333 11.24 -9.77 -9.82
N SER A 334 10.44 -10.26 -8.87
CA SER A 334 9.93 -9.57 -7.66
C SER A 334 10.90 -8.63 -6.94
N LYS A 335 12.22 -8.77 -7.11
CA LYS A 335 13.26 -7.95 -6.45
C LYS A 335 14.16 -7.15 -7.41
N SER A 336 13.85 -7.07 -8.70
CA SER A 336 14.69 -6.40 -9.72
C SER A 336 16.16 -6.89 -9.76
N ARG A 337 16.43 -8.12 -9.28
CA ARG A 337 17.74 -8.79 -9.33
C ARG A 337 17.77 -9.83 -10.46
N PRO A 338 18.95 -10.10 -11.08
CA PRO A 338 19.06 -11.17 -12.07
C PRO A 338 18.67 -12.52 -11.45
N LEU A 339 17.82 -13.30 -12.14
CA LEU A 339 17.59 -14.71 -11.80
C LEU A 339 18.79 -15.52 -12.28
N ALA A 340 19.39 -16.33 -11.41
CA ALA A 340 20.11 -17.51 -11.85
C ALA A 340 19.09 -18.65 -11.99
N LEU A 341 18.53 -18.83 -13.19
CA LEU A 341 17.77 -20.04 -13.52
C LEU A 341 18.78 -21.16 -13.81
N HIS A 342 18.98 -22.06 -12.87
CA HIS A 342 19.70 -23.30 -13.13
C HIS A 342 18.73 -24.31 -13.79
N SER A 343 18.53 -24.17 -15.09
CA SER A 343 17.84 -25.14 -15.94
C SER A 343 18.88 -25.89 -16.78
N ASN A 344 18.89 -27.22 -16.76
CA ASN A 344 19.77 -28.05 -17.60
C ASN A 344 19.26 -28.21 -19.05
N GLY A 345 18.39 -27.30 -19.53
CA GLY A 345 17.82 -27.34 -20.88
C GLY A 345 17.20 -26.02 -21.34
N PRO A 346 16.86 -25.90 -22.64
CA PRO A 346 16.22 -24.71 -23.20
C PRO A 346 14.87 -24.44 -22.52
N CYS A 347 14.64 -23.18 -22.15
CA CYS A 347 13.36 -22.76 -21.58
C CYS A 347 12.42 -22.36 -22.72
N TYR A 348 11.22 -22.93 -22.75
CA TYR A 348 10.18 -22.55 -23.69
C TYR A 348 9.16 -21.65 -23.00
N LEU A 349 8.55 -20.76 -23.75
CA LEU A 349 7.43 -19.92 -23.38
C LEU A 349 6.25 -20.30 -24.27
N ALA A 350 5.25 -20.97 -23.70
CA ALA A 350 4.02 -21.29 -24.42
C ALA A 350 2.97 -20.22 -24.11
N CYS A 351 2.38 -19.59 -25.12
CA CYS A 351 1.30 -18.63 -24.96
C CYS A 351 -0.04 -19.20 -25.46
N ARG A 352 -1.08 -19.02 -24.64
CA ARG A 352 -2.46 -19.39 -24.97
C ARG A 352 -3.31 -18.13 -25.03
N LEU A 353 -4.11 -17.98 -26.07
CA LEU A 353 -5.06 -16.88 -26.22
C LEU A 353 -6.46 -17.42 -25.92
N ARG A 354 -7.18 -16.82 -24.96
CA ARG A 354 -8.53 -17.26 -24.57
C ARG A 354 -9.55 -16.11 -24.59
N ASP A 355 -10.81 -16.42 -24.86
CA ASP A 355 -11.94 -15.49 -24.70
C ASP A 355 -12.37 -15.33 -23.22
N LEU A 356 -13.31 -14.41 -22.97
CA LEU A 356 -13.89 -14.14 -21.65
C LEU A 356 -14.62 -15.34 -21.02
N SER A 357 -14.97 -16.33 -21.82
CA SER A 357 -15.60 -17.58 -21.39
C SER A 357 -14.58 -18.72 -21.21
N GLY A 358 -13.29 -18.45 -21.44
CA GLY A 358 -12.18 -19.40 -21.28
C GLY A 358 -11.85 -20.25 -22.52
N ASN A 359 -12.54 -20.06 -23.64
CA ASN A 359 -12.31 -20.84 -24.87
C ASN A 359 -11.04 -20.40 -25.58
N LEU A 360 -10.27 -21.36 -26.12
CA LEU A 360 -9.02 -21.08 -26.81
C LEU A 360 -9.28 -20.45 -28.19
N LEU A 361 -8.74 -19.25 -28.41
CA LEU A 361 -8.94 -18.45 -29.63
C LEU A 361 -7.89 -18.70 -30.72
N ALA A 362 -6.73 -19.25 -30.36
CA ALA A 362 -5.66 -19.57 -31.31
C ALA A 362 -4.83 -20.79 -30.85
N PRO A 363 -4.17 -21.51 -31.79
CA PRO A 363 -3.24 -22.59 -31.45
C PRO A 363 -2.12 -22.09 -30.53
N ILE A 364 -1.64 -22.97 -29.65
CA ILE A 364 -0.54 -22.67 -28.71
C ILE A 364 0.72 -22.35 -29.50
N GLN A 365 1.24 -21.14 -29.33
CA GLN A 365 2.53 -20.75 -29.90
C GLN A 365 3.62 -20.94 -28.85
N TYR A 366 4.69 -21.64 -29.24
CA TYR A 366 5.86 -21.90 -28.42
C TYR A 366 7.01 -21.02 -28.89
N HIS A 367 7.61 -20.27 -27.97
CA HIS A 367 8.80 -19.46 -28.22
C HIS A 367 9.95 -19.99 -27.35
N THR A 368 11.12 -20.19 -27.93
CA THR A 368 12.30 -20.61 -27.17
C THR A 368 12.97 -19.37 -26.59
N LEU A 369 13.02 -19.27 -25.26
CA LEU A 369 13.76 -18.22 -24.58
C LEU A 369 15.21 -18.69 -24.44
N ALA A 370 16.11 -18.07 -25.20
CA ALA A 370 17.54 -18.26 -25.03
C ALA A 370 17.98 -17.38 -23.85
N ILE A 371 17.78 -17.87 -22.62
CA ILE A 371 18.34 -17.24 -21.43
C ILE A 371 19.83 -17.58 -21.41
N ASP A 372 20.62 -16.89 -22.24
CA ASP A 372 22.07 -16.93 -22.09
C ASP A 372 22.40 -16.40 -20.69
N THR A 373 23.21 -17.16 -19.97
CA THR A 373 23.69 -16.83 -18.63
C THR A 373 24.46 -15.50 -18.66
N LEU A 374 23.75 -14.39 -18.48
CA LEU A 374 24.34 -13.06 -18.36
C LEU A 374 24.96 -12.92 -16.96
N GLN A 375 26.25 -13.25 -16.87
CA GLN A 375 27.09 -12.68 -15.82
C GLN A 375 27.15 -11.16 -16.03
N GLY A 376 26.48 -10.42 -15.16
CA GLY A 376 26.67 -8.97 -15.01
C GLY A 376 25.57 -8.09 -15.62
N ASN A 377 24.98 -7.26 -14.76
CA ASN A 377 24.23 -6.03 -15.03
C ASN A 377 23.72 -5.81 -16.47
N SER A 378 22.61 -6.45 -16.82
CA SER A 378 21.66 -5.91 -17.80
C SER A 378 20.30 -6.58 -17.63
N GLN A 379 19.23 -5.78 -17.67
CA GLN A 379 17.87 -6.29 -17.81
C GLN A 379 17.78 -6.94 -19.20
N ALA A 380 17.38 -8.21 -19.26
CA ALA A 380 17.12 -8.87 -20.54
C ALA A 380 15.75 -8.40 -21.07
N TRP A 381 15.71 -8.00 -22.34
CA TRP A 381 14.50 -7.56 -23.03
C TRP A 381 14.20 -8.59 -24.12
N GLU A 382 13.08 -9.30 -24.04
CA GLU A 382 12.60 -10.13 -25.15
C GLU A 382 11.23 -9.65 -25.63
N THR A 383 11.09 -9.53 -26.95
CA THR A 383 9.82 -9.16 -27.59
C THR A 383 9.15 -10.42 -28.12
N LEU A 384 8.01 -10.78 -27.55
CA LEU A 384 7.15 -11.82 -28.09
C LEU A 384 6.23 -11.22 -29.16
N SER A 385 6.21 -11.79 -30.37
CA SER A 385 5.23 -11.40 -31.40
C SER A 385 4.16 -12.49 -31.50
N LEU A 386 2.91 -12.15 -31.20
CA LEU A 386 1.79 -13.09 -31.27
C LEU A 386 0.92 -12.80 -32.50
N PHE A 387 0.67 -13.82 -33.32
CA PHE A 387 -0.18 -13.68 -34.49
C PHE A 387 -1.66 -13.94 -34.13
N VAL A 388 -2.54 -12.97 -34.38
CA VAL A 388 -3.99 -13.11 -34.20
C VAL A 388 -4.63 -13.26 -35.59
N PRO A 389 -5.39 -14.34 -35.86
CA PRO A 389 -6.03 -14.53 -37.17
C PRO A 389 -7.04 -13.42 -37.48
N PRO A 390 -7.09 -12.93 -38.73
CA PRO A 390 -8.00 -11.84 -39.15
C PRO A 390 -9.50 -12.20 -39.09
N GLU A 391 -9.81 -13.49 -38.94
CA GLU A 391 -11.16 -14.05 -38.85
C GLU A 391 -11.85 -13.73 -37.51
N LEU A 392 -11.09 -13.31 -36.49
CA LEU A 392 -11.60 -12.80 -35.20
C LEU A 392 -12.11 -11.35 -35.30
N GLY A 393 -12.70 -11.00 -36.46
CA GLY A 393 -13.25 -9.70 -36.77
C GLY A 393 -14.19 -9.23 -35.65
N ASN A 394 -13.80 -8.13 -35.01
CA ASN A 394 -14.49 -7.49 -33.89
C ASN A 394 -14.79 -8.42 -32.70
N THR A 395 -13.76 -8.84 -31.93
CA THR A 395 -13.81 -9.13 -30.46
C THR A 395 -12.38 -9.45 -29.97
N PRO A 396 -12.01 -9.41 -28.65
CA PRO A 396 -12.72 -9.00 -27.42
C PRO A 396 -12.00 -7.87 -26.63
N SER A 397 -12.64 -7.32 -25.59
CA SER A 397 -12.15 -6.22 -24.73
C SER A 397 -11.06 -6.62 -23.70
N SER A 398 -10.70 -7.92 -23.67
CA SER A 398 -9.72 -8.48 -22.73
C SER A 398 -9.22 -9.84 -23.23
N VAL A 399 -7.93 -10.09 -23.05
CA VAL A 399 -7.28 -11.37 -23.41
C VAL A 399 -6.43 -11.83 -22.23
N THR A 400 -6.47 -13.13 -21.93
CA THR A 400 -5.60 -13.77 -20.93
C THR A 400 -4.48 -14.52 -21.64
N VAL A 401 -3.23 -14.30 -21.20
CA VAL A 401 -2.05 -15.04 -21.64
C VAL A 401 -1.64 -15.96 -20.50
N SER A 402 -1.37 -17.23 -20.79
CA SER A 402 -0.79 -18.19 -19.83
C SER A 402 0.65 -18.49 -20.24
N MET A 403 1.55 -18.74 -19.29
CA MET A 403 2.97 -19.02 -19.55
C MET A 403 3.36 -20.39 -19.01
N GLN A 404 4.00 -21.24 -19.82
CA GLN A 404 4.57 -22.51 -19.37
C GLN A 404 6.08 -22.48 -19.56
N ILE A 405 6.83 -22.85 -18.51
CA ILE A 405 8.30 -22.94 -18.53
C ILE A 405 8.68 -24.42 -18.51
N GLY A 406 9.22 -24.93 -19.62
CA GLY A 406 9.62 -26.34 -19.75
C GLY A 406 8.46 -27.35 -19.58
N ASP A 407 8.81 -28.61 -19.31
CA ASP A 407 7.87 -29.75 -19.33
C ASP A 407 7.04 -29.91 -18.03
N SER A 408 7.16 -28.98 -17.07
CA SER A 408 6.66 -29.23 -15.70
C SER A 408 5.86 -28.08 -15.08
N PHE A 409 5.73 -26.92 -15.73
CA PHE A 409 5.17 -25.73 -15.09
C PHE A 409 4.14 -25.02 -15.98
N LEU A 410 2.91 -24.83 -15.49
CA LEU A 410 1.86 -24.04 -16.13
C LEU A 410 1.52 -22.86 -15.20
N ILE A 411 1.76 -21.64 -15.65
CA ILE A 411 1.31 -20.41 -14.97
C ILE A 411 -0.01 -20.00 -15.62
N GLU A 412 -1.11 -20.42 -15.01
CA GLU A 412 -2.46 -19.96 -15.31
C GLU A 412 -2.86 -18.85 -14.32
N ASP A 413 -2.28 -17.67 -14.48
CA ASP A 413 -2.89 -16.40 -14.07
C ASP A 413 -1.92 -15.26 -14.37
N LEU A 414 -2.05 -14.68 -15.56
CA LEU A 414 -1.68 -13.28 -15.77
C LEU A 414 -2.97 -12.48 -15.62
N SER A 415 -2.93 -11.44 -14.79
CA SER A 415 -4.03 -10.47 -14.66
C SER A 415 -4.59 -10.12 -16.04
N PRO A 416 -5.93 -10.06 -16.23
CA PRO A 416 -6.51 -9.78 -17.53
C PRO A 416 -5.98 -8.44 -18.04
N LEU A 417 -5.37 -8.47 -19.24
CA LEU A 417 -4.93 -7.25 -19.90
C LEU A 417 -6.19 -6.55 -20.42
N HIS A 418 -6.58 -5.44 -19.80
CA HIS A 418 -7.67 -4.60 -20.31
C HIS A 418 -7.17 -3.82 -21.53
N VAL A 419 -7.67 -4.18 -22.71
CA VAL A 419 -7.34 -3.50 -23.98
C VAL A 419 -8.46 -2.54 -24.32
N THR A 420 -8.21 -1.24 -24.15
CA THR A 420 -9.02 -0.21 -24.79
C THR A 420 -8.61 -0.11 -26.26
N CYS A 421 -9.47 -0.56 -27.16
CA CYS A 421 -9.33 -0.31 -28.59
C CYS A 421 -9.49 1.21 -28.82
N ALA A 422 -8.39 1.93 -28.98
CA ALA A 422 -8.45 3.29 -29.46
C ALA A 422 -9.06 3.25 -30.87
N GLN A 423 -10.07 4.09 -31.12
CA GLN A 423 -10.65 4.27 -32.45
C GLN A 423 -9.54 4.42 -33.50
N PRO A 424 -9.77 3.96 -34.74
CA PRO A 424 -8.73 3.97 -35.77
C PRO A 424 -8.22 5.40 -35.97
N ILE A 425 -6.97 5.65 -35.57
CA ILE A 425 -6.25 6.84 -36.01
C ILE A 425 -5.92 6.58 -37.48
N ARG A 426 -6.71 7.18 -38.38
CA ARG A 426 -6.30 7.33 -39.77
C ARG A 426 -5.06 8.22 -39.79
N ILE A 427 -3.90 7.61 -40.00
CA ILE A 427 -2.73 8.31 -40.50
C ILE A 427 -2.67 8.02 -42.00
N GLN A 428 -3.08 9.04 -42.75
CA GLN A 428 -3.34 9.16 -44.20
C GLN A 428 -4.55 8.40 -44.73
#